data_AF-A0A370DXI3-F1
#
_entry.id   AF-A0A370DXI3-F1
#
_cell.length_a   1.000
_cell.length_b   1.000
_cell.length_c   1.000
_cell.angle_alpha   90.00
_cell.angle_beta   90.00
_cell.angle_gamma   90.00
#
_symmetry.space_group_name_H-M   'P 1'
#
loop_
_entity.id
_entity.type
_entity.pdbx_description
1 polymer ?
#
loop_
_entity_poly.entity_id
_entity_poly.type
_entity_poly.pdbx_seq_one_letter_code
_entity_poly.pdbx_strand_id
1 'polypeptide(L)'
;MLLCAGVTVACEQQPMAPDMKQVQQLMKQQIGLMKPELQKRVKALSPKTKKMLLSIYAQHSRHSTKVTLRQVMHEVLSDYQSMAAGIMTDNAEQAADSARRLANHRIPRGGLLPYMNLDQINDNSLAALDGFNASVEGTAKRLADAADQGDMGKAASYMDDITGGCVGCHAMFRGVPGQSSLLR
;
A
#
# COMPACT_ATOMS: atom_id res chain seq x y z
N MET A 1 16.92 -36.50 -35.24
CA MET A 1 15.66 -35.88 -34.78
C MET A 1 16.03 -34.70 -33.90
N LEU A 2 16.02 -33.48 -34.46
CA LEU A 2 16.17 -32.23 -33.71
C LEU A 2 14.80 -31.86 -33.11
N LEU A 3 14.69 -31.72 -31.80
CA LEU A 3 13.56 -31.08 -31.15
C LEU A 3 13.89 -29.60 -30.92
N CYS A 4 13.22 -28.71 -31.65
CA CYS A 4 13.19 -27.29 -31.36
C CYS A 4 12.17 -27.04 -30.24
N ALA A 5 12.64 -26.67 -29.04
CA ALA A 5 11.78 -26.17 -27.97
C ALA A 5 11.48 -24.68 -28.23
N GLY A 6 10.23 -24.37 -28.56
CA GLY A 6 9.75 -23.00 -28.68
C GLY A 6 9.63 -22.34 -27.31
N VAL A 7 10.39 -21.27 -27.10
CA VAL A 7 10.23 -20.40 -25.93
C VAL A 7 9.05 -19.46 -26.21
N THR A 8 7.95 -19.64 -25.48
CA THR A 8 6.87 -18.65 -25.46
C THR A 8 7.27 -17.49 -24.56
N VAL A 9 7.52 -16.33 -25.15
CA VAL A 9 7.70 -15.07 -24.43
C VAL A 9 6.35 -14.72 -23.79
N ALA A 10 6.29 -14.72 -22.45
CA ALA A 10 5.16 -14.18 -21.72
C ALA A 10 5.13 -12.66 -21.95
N CYS A 11 4.08 -12.17 -22.61
CA CYS A 11 3.82 -10.74 -22.69
C CYS A 11 3.62 -10.20 -21.27
N GLU A 12 4.51 -9.32 -20.81
CA GLU A 12 4.25 -8.46 -19.66
C GLU A 12 2.94 -7.70 -19.91
N GLN A 13 1.92 -8.02 -19.12
CA GLN A 13 0.72 -7.20 -19.06
C GLN A 13 1.10 -5.86 -18.45
N GLN A 14 1.22 -4.83 -19.29
CA GLN A 14 1.33 -3.46 -18.80
C GLN A 14 0.19 -3.18 -17.81
N PRO A 15 0.47 -2.57 -16.64
CA PRO A 15 -0.56 -2.27 -15.67
C PRO A 15 -1.56 -1.29 -16.31
N MET A 16 -2.78 -1.77 -16.56
CA MET A 16 -3.87 -0.93 -17.03
C MET A 16 -4.13 0.16 -15.98
N ALA A 17 -4.25 1.41 -16.43
CA ALA A 17 -4.63 2.50 -15.55
C ALA A 17 -5.94 2.15 -14.82
N PRO A 18 -6.05 2.39 -13.50
CA PRO A 18 -7.21 1.98 -12.72
C PRO A 18 -8.49 2.66 -13.24
N ASP A 19 -9.58 1.88 -13.41
CA ASP A 19 -10.88 2.44 -13.77
C ASP A 19 -11.41 3.30 -12.62
N MET A 20 -11.34 4.62 -12.81
CA MET A 20 -11.75 5.60 -11.81
C MET A 20 -13.20 5.46 -11.37
N LYS A 21 -14.11 4.95 -12.22
CA LYS A 21 -15.51 4.69 -11.82
C LYS A 21 -15.56 3.53 -10.84
N GLN A 22 -14.82 2.46 -11.10
CA GLN A 22 -14.72 1.31 -10.22
C GLN A 22 -14.11 1.69 -8.86
N VAL A 23 -13.02 2.46 -8.87
CA VAL A 23 -12.36 2.94 -7.66
C VAL A 23 -13.33 3.78 -6.80
N GLN A 24 -14.07 4.70 -7.41
CA GLN A 24 -15.07 5.50 -6.69
C GLN A 24 -16.19 4.64 -6.10
N GLN A 25 -16.63 3.61 -6.82
CA GLN A 25 -17.66 2.70 -6.33
C GLN A 25 -17.17 1.88 -5.13
N LEU A 26 -15.93 1.38 -5.17
CA LEU A 26 -15.30 0.67 -4.05
C LEU A 26 -15.20 1.59 -2.81
N MET A 27 -14.76 2.84 -2.98
CA MET A 27 -14.73 3.80 -1.87
C MET A 27 -16.11 4.05 -1.27
N LYS A 28 -17.15 4.20 -2.10
CA LYS A 28 -18.54 4.36 -1.61
C LYS A 28 -18.99 3.14 -0.79
N GLN A 29 -18.69 1.93 -1.26
CA GLN A 29 -19.00 0.70 -0.53
C GLN A 29 -18.27 0.65 0.82
N GLN A 30 -16.99 1.04 0.85
CA GLN A 30 -16.21 1.10 2.10
C GLN A 30 -16.75 2.13 3.09
N ILE A 31 -17.13 3.32 2.63
CA ILE A 31 -17.78 4.33 3.48
C ILE A 31 -19.09 3.78 4.06
N GLY A 32 -19.82 2.96 3.30
CA GLY A 32 -21.03 2.27 3.76
C GLY A 32 -20.80 1.36 4.98
N LEU A 33 -19.60 0.79 5.13
CA LEU A 33 -19.21 -0.07 6.26
C LEU A 33 -18.84 0.72 7.52
N MET A 34 -18.66 2.04 7.43
CA MET A 34 -18.24 2.89 8.55
C MET A 34 -19.42 3.21 9.48
N LYS A 35 -19.17 3.32 10.78
CA LYS A 35 -20.15 3.85 11.74
C LYS A 35 -20.53 5.32 11.45
N PRO A 36 -21.71 5.79 11.87
CA PRO A 36 -22.20 7.15 11.55
C PRO A 36 -21.24 8.28 11.90
N GLU A 37 -20.55 8.19 13.03
CA GLU A 37 -19.58 9.17 13.51
C GLU A 37 -18.40 9.32 12.55
N LEU A 38 -17.87 8.20 12.04
CA LEU A 38 -16.80 8.21 11.05
C LEU A 38 -17.29 8.72 9.70
N GLN A 39 -18.48 8.30 9.25
CA GLN A 39 -19.07 8.82 8.00
C GLN A 39 -19.23 10.34 8.03
N LYS A 40 -19.64 10.92 9.17
CA LYS A 40 -19.75 12.38 9.33
C LYS A 40 -18.40 13.06 9.13
N ARG A 41 -17.33 12.53 9.72
CA ARG A 41 -15.97 13.07 9.57
C ARG A 41 -15.48 12.96 8.13
N VAL A 42 -15.64 11.81 7.48
CA VAL A 42 -15.24 11.60 6.08
C VAL A 42 -16.00 12.54 5.13
N LYS A 43 -17.29 12.75 5.35
CA LYS A 43 -18.10 13.70 4.56
C LYS A 43 -17.61 15.14 4.72
N ALA A 44 -17.13 15.51 5.90
CA ALA A 44 -16.63 16.85 6.20
C ALA A 44 -15.24 17.16 5.61
N LEU A 45 -14.48 16.15 5.16
CA LEU A 45 -13.17 16.37 4.53
C LEU A 45 -13.26 17.26 3.29
N SER A 46 -12.23 18.07 3.07
CA SER A 46 -12.11 18.92 1.89
C SER A 46 -12.07 18.10 0.59
N PRO A 47 -12.45 18.69 -0.56
CA PRO A 47 -12.29 18.06 -1.87
C PRO A 47 -10.84 17.66 -2.17
N LYS A 48 -9.86 18.45 -1.70
CA LYS A 48 -8.43 18.16 -1.85
C LYS A 48 -8.04 16.86 -1.16
N THR A 49 -8.41 16.71 0.11
CA THR A 49 -8.11 15.48 0.88
C THR A 49 -8.84 14.27 0.31
N LYS A 50 -10.10 14.41 -0.10
CA LYS A 50 -10.84 13.33 -0.77
C LYS A 50 -10.16 12.88 -2.07
N LYS A 51 -9.64 13.82 -2.87
CA LYS A 51 -8.89 13.51 -4.09
C LYS A 51 -7.57 12.81 -3.78
N MET A 52 -6.82 13.25 -2.78
CA MET A 52 -5.58 12.59 -2.33
C MET A 52 -5.86 11.15 -1.88
N LEU A 53 -6.88 10.94 -1.04
CA LEU A 53 -7.28 9.60 -0.61
C LEU A 53 -7.66 8.69 -1.80
N LEU A 54 -8.40 9.25 -2.77
CA LEU A 54 -8.74 8.52 -4.00
C LEU A 54 -7.49 8.13 -4.80
N SER A 55 -6.50 9.02 -4.91
CA SER A 55 -5.24 8.73 -5.60
C SER A 55 -4.46 7.60 -4.92
N ILE A 56 -4.29 7.65 -3.60
CA ILE A 56 -3.62 6.58 -2.82
C ILE A 56 -4.36 5.26 -3.02
N TYR A 57 -5.68 5.30 -2.93
CA TYR A 57 -6.51 4.10 -3.09
C TYR A 57 -6.40 3.50 -4.49
N ALA A 58 -6.33 4.33 -5.54
CA ALA A 58 -6.20 3.89 -6.92
C ALA A 58 -4.85 3.20 -7.23
N GLN A 59 -3.82 3.40 -6.39
CA GLN A 59 -2.53 2.72 -6.56
C GLN A 59 -2.59 1.22 -6.21
N HIS A 60 -3.69 0.78 -5.60
CA HIS A 60 -3.86 -0.57 -5.13
C HIS A 60 -4.84 -1.33 -6.04
N SER A 61 -4.41 -2.49 -6.54
CA SER A 61 -5.30 -3.40 -7.28
C SER A 61 -6.00 -4.40 -6.37
N ARG A 62 -5.41 -4.67 -5.20
CA ARG A 62 -5.85 -5.72 -4.29
C ARG A 62 -6.70 -5.13 -3.17
N HIS A 63 -7.97 -5.55 -3.11
CA HIS A 63 -8.93 -5.10 -2.10
C HIS A 63 -9.53 -6.30 -1.38
N SER A 64 -9.76 -6.17 -0.07
CA SER A 64 -10.35 -7.24 0.73
C SER A 64 -11.63 -6.81 1.41
N THR A 65 -12.63 -7.68 1.36
CA THR A 65 -13.89 -7.53 2.12
C THR A 65 -13.83 -8.22 3.48
N LYS A 66 -12.75 -8.97 3.77
CA LYS A 66 -12.63 -9.83 4.95
C LYS A 66 -11.50 -9.44 5.90
N VAL A 67 -10.33 -9.11 5.36
CA VAL A 67 -9.12 -8.91 6.17
C VAL A 67 -9.09 -7.51 6.79
N THR A 68 -8.63 -7.41 8.03
CA THR A 68 -8.45 -6.15 8.76
C THR A 68 -7.07 -5.55 8.50
N LEU A 69 -6.84 -4.31 8.93
CA LEU A 69 -5.54 -3.68 8.81
C LEU A 69 -4.42 -4.49 9.50
N ARG A 70 -4.68 -5.22 10.60
CA ARG A 70 -3.65 -6.06 11.23
C ARG A 70 -3.14 -7.15 10.32
N GLN A 71 -4.05 -7.81 9.59
CA GLN A 71 -3.66 -8.86 8.66
C GLN A 71 -2.90 -8.27 7.47
N VAL A 72 -3.34 -7.13 6.94
CA VAL A 72 -2.59 -6.40 5.90
C VAL A 72 -1.19 -6.02 6.40
N MET A 73 -1.06 -5.49 7.62
CA MET A 73 0.24 -5.11 8.17
C MET A 73 1.16 -6.31 8.44
N HIS A 74 0.61 -7.50 8.71
CA HIS A 74 1.41 -8.73 8.75
C HIS A 74 1.90 -9.15 7.36
N GLU A 75 1.06 -9.01 6.32
CA GLU A 75 1.49 -9.23 4.93
C GLU A 75 2.62 -8.25 4.54
N VAL A 76 2.43 -6.96 4.82
CA VAL A 76 3.43 -5.91 4.59
C VAL A 76 4.72 -6.18 5.34
N LEU A 77 4.66 -6.61 6.61
CA LEU A 77 5.85 -6.97 7.38
C LEU A 77 6.57 -8.18 6.78
N SER A 78 5.84 -9.21 6.34
CA SER A 78 6.43 -10.37 5.69
C SER A 78 7.14 -9.99 4.39
N ASP A 79 6.54 -9.12 3.58
CA ASP A 79 7.16 -8.62 2.36
C ASP A 79 8.38 -7.73 2.66
N TYR A 80 8.33 -6.89 3.70
CA TYR A 80 9.48 -6.11 4.16
C TYR A 80 10.65 -6.99 4.59
N GLN A 81 10.38 -8.04 5.39
CA GLN A 81 11.40 -8.99 5.83
C GLN A 81 12.00 -9.78 4.67
N SER A 82 11.18 -10.22 3.72
CA SER A 82 11.64 -10.88 2.50
C SER A 82 12.48 -9.96 1.61
N MET A 83 12.07 -8.69 1.48
CA MET A 83 12.82 -7.66 0.77
C MET A 83 14.19 -7.44 1.41
N ALA A 84 14.25 -7.26 2.74
CA ALA A 84 15.49 -7.09 3.48
C ALA A 84 16.42 -8.32 3.34
N ALA A 85 15.87 -9.53 3.41
CA ALA A 85 16.64 -10.75 3.18
C ALA A 85 17.21 -10.81 1.77
N GLY A 86 16.43 -10.41 0.75
CA GLY A 86 16.90 -10.31 -0.63
C GLY A 86 18.07 -9.34 -0.78
N ILE A 87 17.99 -8.16 -0.16
CA ILE A 87 19.09 -7.18 -0.13
C ILE A 87 20.34 -7.77 0.55
N MET A 88 20.19 -8.38 1.74
CA MET A 88 21.32 -8.91 2.51
C MET A 88 22.02 -10.11 1.87
N THR A 89 21.35 -10.78 0.94
CA THR A 89 21.86 -11.97 0.25
C THR A 89 22.18 -11.72 -1.22
N ASP A 90 22.13 -10.46 -1.66
CA ASP A 90 22.33 -10.04 -3.05
C ASP A 90 21.40 -10.75 -4.04
N ASN A 91 20.17 -11.06 -3.59
CA ASN A 91 19.13 -11.69 -4.39
C ASN A 91 18.16 -10.63 -4.93
N ALA A 92 18.48 -10.11 -6.12
CA ALA A 92 17.72 -9.07 -6.80
C ALA A 92 16.25 -9.46 -7.07
N GLU A 93 16.00 -10.68 -7.55
CA GLU A 93 14.65 -11.17 -7.86
C GLU A 93 13.76 -11.16 -6.60
N GLN A 94 14.27 -11.70 -5.49
CA GLN A 94 13.54 -11.70 -4.22
C GLN A 94 13.29 -10.27 -3.71
N ALA A 95 14.29 -9.39 -3.79
CA ALA A 95 14.17 -8.00 -3.36
C ALA A 95 13.09 -7.26 -4.17
N ALA A 96 13.16 -7.33 -5.49
CA ALA A 96 12.22 -6.67 -6.39
C ALA A 96 10.78 -7.17 -6.21
N ASP A 97 10.58 -8.48 -6.19
CA ASP A 97 9.25 -9.06 -6.05
C ASP A 97 8.61 -8.73 -4.69
N SER A 98 9.40 -8.79 -3.63
CA SER A 98 8.91 -8.45 -2.28
C SER A 98 8.56 -6.97 -2.17
N ALA A 99 9.36 -6.10 -2.76
CA ALA A 99 9.10 -4.66 -2.76
C ALA A 99 7.85 -4.29 -3.57
N ARG A 100 7.62 -4.94 -4.73
CA ARG A 100 6.37 -4.77 -5.49
C ARG A 100 5.15 -5.26 -4.72
N ARG A 101 5.24 -6.40 -4.01
CA ARG A 101 4.14 -6.90 -3.18
C ARG A 101 3.86 -6.00 -1.98
N LEU A 102 4.90 -5.46 -1.35
CA LEU A 102 4.77 -4.44 -0.30
C LEU A 102 4.03 -3.21 -0.84
N ALA A 103 4.47 -2.66 -1.97
CA ALA A 103 3.90 -1.46 -2.58
C ALA A 103 2.51 -1.66 -3.22
N ASN A 104 2.05 -2.90 -3.35
CA ASN A 104 0.70 -3.27 -3.78
C ASN A 104 0.12 -4.27 -2.78
N HIS A 105 0.22 -3.94 -1.49
CA HIS A 105 -0.44 -4.71 -0.44
C HIS A 105 -1.96 -4.65 -0.61
N ARG A 106 -2.71 -5.44 0.16
CA ARG A 106 -4.19 -5.34 0.07
C ARG A 106 -4.69 -4.10 0.80
N ILE A 107 -5.74 -3.48 0.29
CA ILE A 107 -6.56 -2.56 1.08
C ILE A 107 -7.46 -3.38 2.03
N PRO A 108 -7.50 -3.06 3.34
CA PRO A 108 -8.30 -3.80 4.31
C PRO A 108 -9.80 -3.53 4.16
N ARG A 109 -10.62 -4.37 4.80
CA ARG A 109 -12.08 -4.19 4.92
C ARG A 109 -12.39 -2.78 5.42
N GLY A 110 -13.15 -2.03 4.63
CA GLY A 110 -13.58 -0.66 4.94
C GLY A 110 -12.52 0.43 4.68
N GLY A 111 -11.37 0.07 4.11
CA GLY A 111 -10.29 1.01 3.82
C GLY A 111 -9.45 1.34 5.05
N LEU A 112 -8.55 2.31 4.92
CA LEU A 112 -7.60 2.69 5.99
C LEU A 112 -8.27 3.43 7.16
N LEU A 113 -9.15 4.38 6.85
CA LEU A 113 -9.71 5.35 7.82
C LEU A 113 -10.36 4.73 9.07
N PRO A 114 -11.09 3.60 9.01
CA PRO A 114 -11.69 2.99 10.20
C PRO A 114 -10.68 2.49 11.24
N TYR A 115 -9.40 2.36 10.86
CA TYR A 115 -8.35 1.86 11.74
C TYR A 115 -7.49 2.97 12.37
N MET A 116 -7.86 4.23 12.13
CA MET A 116 -7.27 5.42 12.75
C MET A 116 -8.16 5.93 13.89
N ASN A 117 -7.60 6.79 14.75
CA ASN A 117 -8.41 7.45 15.77
C ASN A 117 -9.32 8.50 15.13
N LEU A 118 -10.51 8.72 15.73
CA LEU A 118 -11.56 9.55 15.12
C LEU A 118 -11.14 11.03 14.98
N ASP A 119 -10.31 11.52 15.90
CA ASP A 119 -9.73 12.86 15.92
C ASP A 119 -8.72 13.08 14.79
N GLN A 120 -8.10 12.02 14.27
CA GLN A 120 -7.17 12.05 13.13
C GLN A 120 -7.88 12.11 11.78
N ILE A 121 -9.21 11.95 11.74
CA ILE A 121 -10.01 12.04 10.51
C ILE A 121 -10.34 13.51 10.22
N ASN A 122 -9.32 14.26 9.80
CA ASN A 122 -9.39 15.66 9.42
C ASN A 122 -8.36 15.99 8.33
N ASP A 123 -8.49 17.14 7.67
CA ASP A 123 -7.62 17.53 6.55
C ASP A 123 -6.14 17.65 6.94
N ASN A 124 -5.84 18.19 8.14
CA ASN A 124 -4.46 18.42 8.59
C ASN A 124 -3.73 17.10 8.83
N SER A 125 -4.35 16.19 9.57
CA SER A 125 -3.75 14.89 9.87
C SER A 125 -3.60 14.07 8.60
N LEU A 126 -4.65 13.96 7.78
CA LEU A 126 -4.62 13.10 6.60
C LEU A 126 -3.66 13.60 5.50
N ALA A 127 -3.31 14.89 5.47
CA ALA A 127 -2.30 15.41 4.54
C ALA A 127 -0.94 14.69 4.65
N ALA A 128 -0.61 14.15 5.83
CA ALA A 128 0.64 13.40 6.04
C ALA A 128 0.67 12.05 5.30
N LEU A 129 -0.49 11.50 4.92
CA LEU A 129 -0.57 10.20 4.23
C LEU A 129 0.14 10.21 2.88
N ASP A 130 0.12 11.31 2.14
CA ASP A 130 0.81 11.41 0.85
C ASP A 130 2.32 11.23 1.02
N GLY A 131 2.90 11.87 2.05
CA GLY A 131 4.31 11.73 2.41
C GLY A 131 4.66 10.30 2.84
N PHE A 132 3.85 9.69 3.70
CA PHE A 132 4.10 8.30 4.12
C PHE A 132 3.94 7.30 2.96
N ASN A 133 2.94 7.49 2.09
CA ASN A 133 2.76 6.69 0.90
C ASN A 133 3.96 6.79 -0.05
N ALA A 134 4.47 8.00 -0.28
CA ALA A 134 5.67 8.21 -1.09
C ALA A 134 6.93 7.59 -0.46
N SER A 135 7.08 7.68 0.86
CA SER A 135 8.22 7.15 1.62
C SER A 135 8.25 5.63 1.66
N VAL A 136 7.09 4.98 1.75
CA VAL A 136 6.96 3.53 1.88
C VAL A 136 6.73 2.89 0.51
N GLU A 137 5.53 3.06 -0.07
CA GLU A 137 5.15 2.38 -1.31
C GLU A 137 5.88 2.95 -2.53
N GLY A 138 6.05 4.28 -2.59
CA GLY A 138 6.79 4.94 -3.66
C GLY A 138 8.26 4.53 -3.69
N THR A 139 8.90 4.49 -2.51
CA THR A 139 10.29 4.05 -2.38
C THR A 139 10.43 2.54 -2.63
N ALA A 140 9.50 1.70 -2.19
CA ALA A 140 9.55 0.27 -2.48
C ALA A 140 9.48 -0.02 -3.99
N LYS A 141 8.70 0.75 -4.77
CA LYS A 141 8.74 0.66 -6.24
C LYS A 141 10.11 1.01 -6.80
N ARG A 142 10.74 2.11 -6.33
CA ARG A 142 12.11 2.48 -6.73
C ARG A 142 13.16 1.44 -6.34
N LEU A 143 12.97 0.77 -5.20
CA LEU A 143 13.82 -0.34 -4.78
C LEU A 143 13.70 -1.51 -5.75
N ALA A 144 12.48 -1.88 -6.14
CA ALA A 144 12.27 -2.91 -7.15
C ALA A 144 12.95 -2.56 -8.48
N ASP A 145 12.74 -1.33 -8.98
CA ASP A 145 13.35 -0.88 -10.24
C ASP A 145 14.88 -0.94 -10.18
N ALA A 146 15.50 -0.57 -9.05
CA ALA A 146 16.95 -0.64 -8.87
C ALA A 146 17.46 -2.09 -8.81
N ALA A 147 16.74 -2.98 -8.11
CA ALA A 147 17.07 -4.40 -8.05
C ALA A 147 16.98 -5.07 -9.44
N ASP A 148 15.93 -4.77 -10.23
CA ASP A 148 15.81 -5.28 -11.62
C ASP A 148 16.96 -4.83 -12.52
N GLN A 149 17.51 -3.64 -12.26
CA GLN A 149 18.66 -3.10 -12.98
C GLN A 149 20.00 -3.68 -12.50
N GLY A 150 19.97 -4.59 -11.51
CA GLY A 150 21.16 -5.16 -10.87
C GLY A 150 21.91 -4.19 -9.95
N ASP A 151 21.34 -3.02 -9.65
CA ASP A 151 21.94 -2.02 -8.75
C ASP A 151 21.49 -2.25 -7.30
N MET A 152 22.01 -3.33 -6.71
CA MET A 152 21.65 -3.74 -5.35
C MET A 152 22.16 -2.76 -4.27
N GLY A 153 23.22 -2.01 -4.55
CA GLY A 153 23.69 -0.92 -3.67
C GLY A 153 22.66 0.21 -3.59
N LYS A 154 22.12 0.64 -4.73
CA LYS A 154 21.03 1.62 -4.76
C LYS A 154 19.73 1.06 -4.18
N ALA A 155 19.38 -0.19 -4.46
CA ALA A 155 18.23 -0.85 -3.86
C ALA A 155 18.33 -0.84 -2.32
N ALA A 156 19.50 -1.17 -1.76
CA ALA A 156 19.75 -1.11 -0.32
C ALA A 156 19.59 0.30 0.26
N SER A 157 20.03 1.33 -0.46
CA SER A 157 19.94 2.74 0.00
C SER A 157 18.50 3.22 0.24
N TYR A 158 17.52 2.56 -0.38
CA TYR A 158 16.09 2.88 -0.21
C TYR A 158 15.47 2.28 1.05
N MET A 159 16.15 1.36 1.74
CA MET A 159 15.62 0.71 2.94
C MET A 159 15.35 1.68 4.10
N ASP A 160 16.20 2.70 4.27
CA ASP A 160 16.07 3.68 5.35
C ASP A 160 14.80 4.53 5.22
N ASP A 161 14.51 4.99 3.99
CA ASP A 161 13.29 5.75 3.68
C ASP A 161 12.02 4.91 3.91
N ILE A 162 12.03 3.63 3.52
CA ILE A 162 10.91 2.71 3.75
C ILE A 162 10.71 2.51 5.26
N THR A 163 11.80 2.24 5.99
CA THR A 163 11.76 1.98 7.44
C THR A 163 11.29 3.21 8.19
N GLY A 164 11.85 4.38 7.88
CA GLY A 164 11.47 5.66 8.45
C GLY A 164 9.99 5.99 8.19
N GLY A 165 9.51 5.74 6.97
CA GLY A 165 8.09 5.89 6.61
C GLY A 165 7.17 4.96 7.42
N CYS A 166 7.56 3.69 7.60
CA CYS A 166 6.81 2.73 8.42
C CYS A 166 6.68 3.22 9.87
N VAL A 167 7.79 3.63 10.49
CA VAL A 167 7.82 4.09 11.88
C VAL A 167 7.07 5.41 12.03
N GLY A 168 7.24 6.37 11.13
CA GLY A 168 6.57 7.66 11.16
C GLY A 168 5.05 7.53 11.04
N CYS A 169 4.57 6.72 10.08
CA CYS A 169 3.14 6.45 9.94
C CYS A 169 2.57 5.78 11.20
N HIS A 170 3.30 4.81 11.78
CA HIS A 170 2.87 4.19 13.03
C HIS A 170 2.83 5.16 14.20
N ALA A 171 3.82 6.02 14.36
CA ALA A 171 3.85 7.01 15.43
C ALA A 171 2.67 7.98 15.34
N MET A 172 2.25 8.33 14.13
CA MET A 172 1.15 9.27 13.91
C MET A 172 -0.24 8.62 13.98
N PHE A 173 -0.44 7.46 13.35
CA PHE A 173 -1.78 6.92 13.07
C PHE A 173 -2.11 5.60 13.75
N ARG A 174 -1.14 4.90 14.36
CA ARG A 174 -1.39 3.59 14.94
C ARG A 174 -2.24 3.74 16.20
N GLY A 175 -3.54 3.45 16.07
CA GLY A 175 -4.44 3.20 17.18
C GLY A 175 -4.18 1.84 17.85
N VAL A 176 -5.19 1.28 18.51
CA VAL A 176 -5.11 -0.09 19.06
C VAL A 176 -4.93 -1.09 17.91
N PRO A 177 -3.86 -1.90 17.89
CA PRO A 177 -3.55 -2.74 16.73
C PRO A 177 -4.72 -3.66 16.34
N GLY A 178 -5.22 -3.53 15.11
CA GLY A 178 -6.01 -4.57 14.43
C GLY A 178 -7.48 -4.74 14.77
N GLN A 179 -8.06 -3.88 15.60
CA GLN A 179 -9.50 -3.82 15.79
C GLN A 179 -9.97 -2.43 15.42
N SER A 180 -10.85 -2.33 14.43
CA SER A 180 -11.57 -1.08 14.18
C SER A 180 -12.81 -1.07 15.05
N SER A 181 -12.90 -0.12 15.98
CA SER A 181 -14.15 0.19 16.68
C SER A 181 -15.12 1.01 15.82
N LEU A 182 -14.75 1.34 14.58
CA LEU A 182 -15.43 2.28 13.67
C LEU A 182 -16.05 1.62 12.44
N LEU A 183 -15.96 0.29 12.32
CA LEU A 183 -16.70 -0.50 11.35
C LEU A 183 -18.03 -0.99 11.94
N ARG A 184 -19.02 -1.20 11.06
CA ARG A 184 -20.28 -1.89 11.35
C ARG A 184 -20.11 -3.41 11.24
#